data_AF-F0IID4-F1
#
_entry.id   AF-F0IID4-F1
#
_cell.length_a   1.000
_cell.length_b   1.000
_cell.length_c   1.000
_cell.angle_alpha   90.00
_cell.angle_beta   90.00
_cell.angle_gamma   90.00
#
_symmetry.space_group_name_H-M   'P 1'
#
loop_
_entity.id
_entity.type
_entity.pdbx_description
1 polymer ?
#
loop_
_entity_poly.entity_id
_entity_poly.type
_entity_poly.pdbx_seq_one_letter_code
_entity_poly.pdbx_strand_id
1 'polypeptide(L)'
;MKSFFFLCLLIPLCCWGQFKVTGTLTDKEGKMVRAVFSQGDGSFIMEKLSVGEYTLTVHSVFYELFSYKFFLQTDLSLGKYSP
;
A
#
# COMPACT_ATOMS: atom_id res chain seq x y z
N MET A 1 -14.84 -16.58 37.02
CA MET A 1 -14.27 -15.31 36.50
C MET A 1 -12.73 -15.36 36.40
N LYS A 2 -12.15 -16.40 35.77
CA LYS A 2 -10.68 -16.51 35.57
C LYS A 2 -10.28 -16.68 34.10
N SER A 3 -11.23 -17.10 33.25
CA SER A 3 -11.00 -17.35 31.81
C SER A 3 -10.94 -16.05 30.98
N PHE A 4 -11.72 -15.03 31.34
CA PHE A 4 -11.74 -13.74 30.62
C PHE A 4 -10.47 -12.89 30.79
N PHE A 5 -9.71 -13.11 31.88
CA PHE A 5 -8.49 -12.35 32.15
C PHE A 5 -7.33 -12.76 31.23
N PHE A 6 -7.33 -14.01 30.76
CA PHE A 6 -6.32 -14.52 29.82
C PHE A 6 -6.55 -14.06 28.38
N LEU A 7 -7.79 -13.77 28.01
CA LEU A 7 -8.09 -13.26 26.66
C LEU A 7 -7.51 -11.86 26.45
N CYS A 8 -7.46 -11.02 27.50
CA CYS A 8 -6.91 -9.66 27.45
C CYS A 8 -5.37 -9.61 27.39
N LEU A 9 -4.67 -10.63 27.88
CA LEU A 9 -3.21 -10.70 27.88
C LEU A 9 -2.60 -11.01 26.50
N LEU A 10 -3.41 -11.53 25.55
CA LEU A 10 -3.00 -11.81 24.16
C LEU A 10 -3.33 -10.66 23.19
N ILE A 11 -4.09 -9.65 23.64
CA ILE A 11 -4.46 -8.48 22.82
C ILE A 11 -3.29 -7.51 22.52
N PRO A 12 -2.24 -7.34 23.35
CA PRO A 12 -1.28 -6.25 23.10
C PRO A 12 -0.33 -6.54 21.92
N LEU A 13 -0.23 -7.79 21.46
CA LEU A 13 0.63 -8.14 20.32
C LEU A 13 -0.05 -7.89 18.96
N CYS A 14 -1.38 -7.98 18.89
CA CYS A 14 -2.15 -7.70 17.68
C CYS A 14 -2.20 -6.19 17.37
N CYS A 15 -2.15 -5.34 18.40
CA CYS A 15 -2.21 -3.88 18.26
C CYS A 15 -0.87 -3.22 17.92
N TRP A 16 0.24 -3.98 17.91
CA TRP A 16 1.59 -3.47 17.61
C TRP A 16 2.13 -3.90 16.24
N GLY A 17 1.40 -4.77 15.52
CA GLY A 17 1.72 -5.10 14.15
C GLY A 17 1.34 -3.94 13.23
N GLN A 18 2.27 -3.04 12.95
CA GLN A 18 2.10 -2.11 11.82
C GLN A 18 2.18 -2.94 10.54
N PHE A 19 1.04 -3.42 10.05
CA PHE A 19 0.99 -4.24 8.84
C PHE A 19 1.32 -3.34 7.64
N LYS A 20 2.51 -3.53 7.09
CA LYS A 20 2.97 -2.75 5.94
C LYS A 20 2.22 -3.19 4.69
N VAL A 21 1.57 -2.22 4.04
CA VAL A 21 1.02 -2.41 2.70
C VAL A 21 2.13 -2.12 1.70
N THR A 22 2.24 -2.94 0.65
CA THR A 22 3.27 -2.75 -0.38
C THR A 22 2.60 -2.26 -1.66
N GLY A 23 3.08 -1.14 -2.19
CA GLY A 23 2.73 -0.63 -3.51
C GLY A 23 3.85 -0.91 -4.50
N THR A 24 3.54 -1.63 -5.57
CA THR A 24 4.45 -1.94 -6.68
C THR A 24 3.99 -1.18 -7.92
N LEU A 25 4.93 -0.54 -8.60
CA LEU A 25 4.68 0.18 -9.85
C LEU A 25 5.39 -0.53 -10.99
N THR A 26 4.64 -0.89 -12.03
CA THR A 26 5.16 -1.44 -13.29
C THR A 26 4.91 -0.47 -14.44
N ASP A 27 5.84 -0.40 -15.40
CA ASP A 27 5.66 0.34 -16.64
C ASP A 27 4.78 -0.41 -17.64
N LYS A 28 4.55 0.18 -18.82
CA LYS A 28 3.73 -0.39 -19.90
C LYS A 28 4.28 -1.73 -20.43
N GLU A 29 5.58 -1.96 -20.30
CA GLU A 29 6.23 -3.23 -20.65
C GLU A 29 6.08 -4.29 -19.54
N GLY A 30 5.45 -3.94 -18.41
CA GLY A 30 5.28 -4.82 -17.26
C GLY A 30 6.53 -4.94 -16.39
N LYS A 31 7.58 -4.14 -16.64
CA LYS A 31 8.78 -4.12 -15.82
C LYS A 31 8.50 -3.35 -14.54
N MET A 32 8.86 -3.94 -13.40
CA MET A 32 8.78 -3.26 -12.11
C MET A 32 9.79 -2.11 -12.06
N VAL A 33 9.29 -0.89 -11.93
CA VAL A 33 10.10 0.33 -11.84
C VAL A 33 10.28 0.79 -10.39
N ARG A 34 9.33 0.46 -9.50
CA ARG A 34 9.41 0.84 -8.08
C ARG A 34 8.60 -0.11 -7.19
N ALA A 35 9.06 -0.29 -5.96
CA ALA A 35 8.30 -0.92 -4.88
C ALA A 35 8.52 -0.12 -3.60
N VAL A 36 7.44 0.28 -2.93
CA VAL A 36 7.49 1.09 -1.70
C VAL A 36 6.49 0.58 -0.68
N PHE A 37 6.85 0.70 0.59
CA PHE A 37 5.91 0.45 1.68
C PHE A 37 5.04 1.69 1.92
N SER A 38 3.82 1.47 2.39
CA SER A 38 2.95 2.53 2.87
C SER A 38 3.59 3.25 4.06
N GLN A 39 3.35 4.55 4.14
CA GLN A 39 3.68 5.36 5.31
C GLN A 39 2.73 5.05 6.48
N GLY A 40 2.95 5.68 7.64
CA GLY A 40 2.13 5.48 8.83
C GLY A 40 0.67 5.90 8.65
N ASP A 41 0.37 6.76 7.68
CA ASP A 41 -0.98 7.20 7.29
C ASP A 41 -1.57 6.38 6.13
N GLY A 42 -0.87 5.34 5.66
CA GLY A 42 -1.29 4.50 4.54
C GLY A 42 -0.94 5.05 3.14
N SER A 43 -0.37 6.25 3.04
CA SER A 43 0.00 6.86 1.76
C SER A 43 1.27 6.22 1.16
N PHE A 44 1.43 6.35 -0.16
CA PHE A 44 2.64 5.96 -0.89
C PHE A 44 3.28 7.17 -1.56
N ILE A 45 4.61 7.26 -1.53
CA ILE A 45 5.38 8.29 -2.25
C ILE A 45 6.28 7.61 -3.27
N MET A 46 6.11 7.98 -4.54
CA MET A 46 6.90 7.48 -5.67
C MET A 46 7.33 8.67 -6.52
N GLU A 47 8.61 9.01 -6.48
CA GLU A 47 9.16 10.21 -7.14
C GLU A 47 9.92 9.87 -8.43
N LYS A 48 10.35 10.89 -9.18
CA LYS A 48 11.28 10.75 -10.31
C LYS A 48 10.81 9.74 -11.37
N LEU A 49 9.50 9.69 -11.61
CA LEU A 49 8.90 8.89 -12.67
C LEU A 49 8.88 9.70 -13.96
N SER A 50 9.23 9.06 -15.07
CA SER A 50 9.06 9.63 -16.40
C SER A 50 7.59 9.64 -16.80
N VAL A 51 7.21 10.53 -17.71
CA VAL A 51 5.89 10.49 -18.36
C VAL A 51 5.68 9.13 -19.01
N GLY A 52 4.51 8.52 -18.80
CA GLY A 52 4.23 7.21 -19.37
C GLY A 52 3.04 6.51 -18.72
N GLU A 53 2.71 5.34 -19.26
CA GLU A 53 1.69 4.46 -18.69
C GLU A 53 2.31 3.58 -17.61
N TYR A 54 1.60 3.47 -16.49
CA TYR A 54 1.98 2.66 -15.35
C TYR A 54 0.79 1.86 -14.82
N THR A 55 1.11 0.77 -14.14
CA THR A 55 0.16 0.02 -13.32
C THR A 55 0.65 0.01 -11.87
N LEU A 56 -0.17 0.55 -10.97
CA LEU A 56 0.02 0.43 -9.53
C LEU A 56 -0.68 -0.82 -9.03
N THR A 57 0.06 -1.71 -8.39
CA THR A 57 -0.48 -2.88 -7.69
C THR A 57 -0.23 -2.73 -6.20
N VAL A 58 -1.29 -2.81 -5.40
CA VAL A 58 -1.23 -2.71 -3.95
C VAL A 58 -1.55 -4.07 -3.36
N HIS A 59 -0.64 -4.57 -2.53
CA HIS A 59 -0.74 -5.87 -1.86
C HIS A 59 -0.69 -5.69 -0.34
N SER A 60 -1.62 -6.35 0.35
CA SER A 60 -1.67 -6.45 1.80
C SER A 60 -2.14 -7.83 2.21
N VAL A 61 -1.70 -8.30 3.38
CA VAL A 61 -2.06 -9.64 3.88
C VAL A 61 -3.55 -9.73 4.26
N PHE A 62 -4.20 -8.60 4.53
CA PHE A 62 -5.59 -8.55 5.04
C PHE A 62 -6.61 -8.02 4.04
N TYR A 63 -6.17 -7.63 2.84
CA TYR A 63 -7.03 -7.01 1.83
C TYR A 63 -6.85 -7.70 0.49
N GLU A 64 -7.87 -7.59 -0.35
CA GLU A 64 -7.78 -8.05 -1.74
C GLU A 64 -6.73 -7.25 -2.50
N LEU A 65 -6.15 -7.89 -3.53
CA LEU A 65 -5.21 -7.25 -4.43
C LEU A 65 -5.91 -6.09 -5.16
N PHE A 66 -5.34 -4.89 -5.05
CA PHE A 66 -5.79 -3.74 -5.81
C PHE A 66 -4.84 -3.48 -6.98
N SER A 67 -5.39 -3.20 -8.16
CA SER A 67 -4.62 -2.87 -9.36
C SER A 67 -5.25 -1.70 -10.10
N TYR A 68 -4.45 -0.69 -10.43
CA TYR A 68 -4.90 0.52 -11.09
C TYR A 68 -3.90 0.96 -12.16
N LYS A 69 -4.40 1.03 -13.40
CA LYS A 69 -3.64 1.50 -14.55
C LYS A 69 -3.91 2.98 -14.78
N PHE A 70 -2.86 3.77 -14.94
CA PHE A 70 -2.96 5.20 -15.19
C PHE A 70 -1.84 5.69 -16.12
N PHE A 71 -2.07 6.83 -16.76
CA PHE A 71 -1.05 7.53 -17.55
C PHE A 71 -0.55 8.73 -16.75
N LEU A 72 0.75 8.74 -16.44
CA LEU A 72 1.39 9.84 -15.75
C LEU A 72 1.76 10.92 -16.77
N GLN A 73 1.04 12.04 -16.71
CA GLN A 73 1.46 13.30 -17.35
C GLN A 73 2.38 14.06 -16.38
N THR A 74 3.23 14.96 -16.89
CA THR A 74 4.29 15.69 -16.16
C THR A 74 3.87 16.39 -14.85
N ASP A 75 2.57 16.55 -14.68
CA ASP A 75 1.87 17.40 -13.72
C ASP A 75 0.80 16.64 -12.92
N LEU A 76 0.71 15.31 -13.07
CA LEU A 76 -0.25 14.51 -12.30
C LEU A 76 0.30 14.17 -10.90
N SER A 77 -0.11 14.95 -9.89
CA SER A 77 -0.28 14.38 -8.55
C SER A 77 -1.46 13.41 -8.62
N LEU A 78 -1.24 12.11 -8.41
CA LEU A 78 -2.34 11.18 -8.19
C LEU A 78 -3.13 11.70 -6.98
N GLY A 79 -4.31 12.26 -7.23
CA GLY A 79 -5.14 12.88 -6.21
C GLY A 79 -5.44 11.89 -5.08
N LYS A 80 -5.71 12.41 -3.88
CA LYS A 80 -6.04 11.59 -2.71
C LYS A 80 -7.24 10.68 -3.05
N TYR A 81 -7.00 9.38 -3.11
CA TYR A 81 -8.06 8.39 -3.20
C TYR A 81 -8.55 8.07 -1.79
N SER A 82 -9.80 8.43 -1.48
CA SER A 82 -10.51 7.95 -0.30
C SER A 82 -11.53 6.93 -0.78
N PRO A 83 -11.56 5.70 -0.23
CA PRO A 83 -12.60 4.73 -0.52
C PRO A 83 -13.98 5.22 -0.07
#